data_AF-A0A7V2S4J5-F1
#
_entry.id   AF-A0A7V2S4J5-F1
#
_cell.length_a   1.000
_cell.length_b   1.000
_cell.length_c   1.000
_cell.angle_alpha   90.00
_cell.angle_beta   90.00
_cell.angle_gamma   90.00
#
_symmetry.space_group_name_H-M   'P 1'
#
loop_
_entity.id
_entity.type
_entity.pdbx_description
1 polymer ?
#
loop_
_entity_poly.entity_id
_entity_poly.type
_entity_poly.pdbx_seq_one_letter_code
_entity_poly.pdbx_strand_id
1 'polypeptide(L)'
;TGSLSVKKWFLVMKKELLIGFMIGITLGLTLYVRGFFWRGGPTVGMVVAISMVAISLWSNLLGSLLPILLTKFKLDPAVISSPLLTTVVDSTGLLIYFTLADYIFHL
;
A
#
# COMPACT_ATOMS: atom_id res chain seq x y z
N THR A 1 -22.50 -3.56 18.08
CA THR A 1 -21.43 -3.44 17.06
C THR A 1 -20.58 -4.71 16.92
N GLY A 2 -21.03 -5.86 17.45
CA GLY A 2 -20.23 -7.08 17.57
C GLY A 2 -20.66 -8.18 16.59
N SER A 3 -19.68 -9.02 16.23
CA SER A 3 -19.71 -10.15 15.26
C SER A 3 -19.57 -9.76 13.78
N LEU A 4 -18.39 -9.24 13.41
CA LEU A 4 -17.89 -9.44 12.06
C LEU A 4 -17.67 -10.95 11.87
N SER A 5 -18.67 -11.63 11.32
CA SER A 5 -18.48 -12.97 10.76
C SER A 5 -17.27 -12.92 9.81
N VAL A 6 -16.39 -13.92 9.88
CA VAL A 6 -15.20 -14.05 9.01
C VAL A 6 -15.54 -13.80 7.53
N LYS A 7 -16.75 -14.20 7.13
CA LYS A 7 -17.30 -13.98 5.79
C LYS A 7 -17.55 -12.50 5.44
N LYS A 8 -18.03 -11.69 6.40
CA LYS A 8 -18.20 -10.23 6.24
C LYS A 8 -16.84 -9.54 6.15
N TRP A 9 -15.86 -9.98 6.93
CA TRP A 9 -14.51 -9.42 6.89
C TRP A 9 -13.84 -9.63 5.53
N PHE A 10 -13.93 -10.84 4.97
CA PHE A 10 -13.38 -11.14 3.65
C PHE A 10 -14.03 -10.29 2.54
N LEU A 11 -15.34 -10.06 2.60
CA LEU A 11 -16.05 -9.18 1.67
C LEU A 11 -15.56 -7.73 1.75
N VAL A 12 -15.36 -7.21 2.97
CA VAL A 12 -14.80 -5.87 3.19
C VAL A 12 -13.38 -5.81 2.62
N MET A 13 -12.53 -6.78 2.93
CA MET A 13 -11.15 -6.80 2.42
C MET A 13 -11.08 -6.81 0.88
N LYS A 14 -11.93 -7.62 0.22
CA LYS A 14 -11.98 -7.63 -1.26
C LYS A 14 -12.34 -6.26 -1.82
N LYS A 15 -13.29 -5.56 -1.20
CA LYS A 15 -13.68 -4.21 -1.58
C LYS A 15 -12.53 -3.22 -1.36
N GLU A 16 -11.86 -3.27 -0.21
CA GLU A 16 -10.72 -2.40 0.10
C GLU A 16 -9.53 -2.64 -0.85
N LEU A 17 -9.26 -3.89 -1.22
CA LEU A 17 -8.24 -4.23 -2.22
C LEU A 17 -8.58 -3.65 -3.60
N LEU A 18 -9.84 -3.70 -4.02
CA LEU A 18 -10.26 -3.11 -5.28
C LEU A 18 -10.10 -1.58 -5.26
N ILE A 19 -10.50 -0.93 -4.17
CA ILE A 19 -10.34 0.52 -4.00
C ILE A 19 -8.85 0.89 -4.04
N GLY A 20 -8.00 0.17 -3.29
CA GLY A 20 -6.55 0.39 -3.27
C GLY A 20 -5.93 0.18 -4.66
N PHE A 21 -6.37 -0.85 -5.39
CA PHE A 21 -5.92 -1.07 -6.76
C PHE A 21 -6.27 0.09 -7.69
N MET A 22 -7.52 0.59 -7.62
CA MET A 22 -7.97 1.71 -8.46
C MET A 22 -7.20 3.01 -8.13
N ILE A 23 -6.98 3.29 -6.83
CA ILE A 23 -6.19 4.44 -6.38
C ILE A 23 -4.74 4.30 -6.86
N GLY A 24 -4.15 3.12 -6.66
CA GLY A 24 -2.80 2.79 -7.09
C GLY A 24 -2.59 2.97 -8.59
N ILE A 25 -3.52 2.49 -9.42
CA ILE A 25 -3.46 2.71 -10.88
C ILE A 25 -3.56 4.19 -11.22
N THR A 26 -4.51 4.90 -10.62
CA THR A 26 -4.75 6.32 -10.94
C THR A 26 -3.52 7.17 -10.62
N LEU A 27 -2.94 6.97 -9.44
CA LEU A 27 -1.72 7.66 -9.01
C LEU A 27 -0.50 7.19 -9.81
N GLY A 28 -0.38 5.88 -10.03
CA GLY A 28 0.72 5.29 -10.80
C GLY A 28 0.77 5.81 -12.24
N LEU A 29 -0.36 5.88 -12.93
CA LEU A 29 -0.45 6.45 -14.28
C LEU A 29 -0.04 7.93 -14.29
N THR A 30 -0.49 8.70 -13.30
CA THR A 30 -0.13 10.12 -13.17
C THR A 30 1.38 10.29 -12.98
N LEU A 31 1.99 9.44 -12.14
CA LEU A 31 3.44 9.45 -11.89
C LEU A 31 4.23 8.95 -13.10
N TYR A 32 3.71 7.97 -13.85
CA TYR A 32 4.32 7.50 -15.08
C TYR A 32 4.38 8.61 -16.13
N VAL A 33 3.25 9.29 -16.38
CA VAL A 33 3.17 10.43 -17.31
C VAL A 33 4.14 11.53 -16.89
N ARG A 34 4.19 11.85 -15.59
CA ARG A 34 5.15 12.82 -15.06
C ARG A 34 6.61 12.37 -15.26
N GLY A 35 6.88 11.07 -15.21
CA GLY A 35 8.20 10.48 -15.40
C GLY A 35 8.84 10.80 -16.76
N PHE A 36 8.04 10.94 -17.83
CA PHE A 36 8.54 11.35 -19.15
C PHE A 36 9.17 12.75 -19.16
N PHE A 37 8.68 13.64 -18.30
CA PHE A 37 9.14 15.02 -18.21
C PHE A 37 10.19 15.22 -17.09
N TRP A 38 10.57 14.15 -16.39
CA TRP A 38 11.49 14.22 -15.26
C TRP A 38 12.87 13.64 -15.60
N ARG A 39 13.91 14.06 -14.87
CA ARG A 39 15.31 13.67 -15.11
C ARG A 39 15.58 12.16 -15.04
N GLY A 40 14.76 11.40 -14.32
CA GLY A 40 14.89 9.94 -14.21
C GLY A 40 14.44 9.18 -15.46
N GLY A 41 13.74 9.85 -16.39
CA GLY A 41 13.25 9.25 -17.62
C GLY A 41 12.10 8.25 -17.45
N PRO A 42 11.62 7.67 -18.57
CA PRO A 42 10.44 6.80 -18.59
C PRO A 42 10.59 5.55 -17.73
N THR A 43 11.79 4.98 -17.65
CA THR A 43 12.06 3.75 -16.88
C THR A 43 11.86 3.97 -15.39
N VAL A 44 12.39 5.07 -14.84
CA VAL A 44 12.14 5.43 -13.43
C VAL A 44 10.66 5.71 -13.20
N GLY A 45 10.00 6.40 -14.15
CA GLY A 45 8.55 6.61 -14.10
C GLY A 45 7.76 5.30 -14.02
N MET A 46 8.18 4.27 -14.78
CA MET A 46 7.54 2.95 -14.78
C MET A 46 7.72 2.23 -13.44
N VAL A 47 8.93 2.26 -12.88
CA VAL A 47 9.23 1.70 -11.55
C VAL A 47 8.36 2.35 -10.49
N VAL A 48 8.27 3.68 -10.49
CA VAL A 48 7.42 4.45 -9.57
C VAL A 48 5.95 4.08 -9.74
N ALA A 49 5.47 3.94 -10.99
CA ALA A 49 4.07 3.60 -11.26
C ALA A 49 3.69 2.22 -10.73
N ILE A 50 4.51 1.21 -10.99
CA ILE A 50 4.29 -0.16 -10.49
C ILE A 50 4.38 -0.17 -8.96
N SER A 51 5.37 0.53 -8.40
CA SER A 51 5.52 0.66 -6.95
C SER A 51 4.29 1.29 -6.31
N MET A 52 3.68 2.29 -6.94
CA MET A 52 2.52 2.98 -6.38
C MET A 52 1.29 2.06 -6.27
N VAL A 53 1.10 1.14 -7.23
CA VAL A 53 0.06 0.12 -7.15
C VAL A 53 0.34 -0.82 -5.96
N ALA A 54 1.57 -1.32 -5.84
CA ALA A 54 1.95 -2.23 -4.77
C ALA A 54 1.84 -1.58 -3.37
N ILE A 55 2.32 -0.35 -3.21
CA ILE A 55 2.26 0.41 -1.97
C ILE A 55 0.81 0.69 -1.58
N SER A 56 -0.05 1.05 -2.53
CA SER A 56 -1.47 1.32 -2.24
C SER A 56 -2.21 0.06 -1.77
N LEU A 57 -1.98 -1.08 -2.42
CA LEU A 57 -2.52 -2.37 -1.96
C LEU A 57 -1.99 -2.75 -0.58
N TRP A 58 -0.70 -2.57 -0.35
CA TRP A 58 -0.05 -2.85 0.93
C TRP A 58 -0.58 -1.98 2.06
N SER A 59 -0.77 -0.68 1.81
CA SER A 59 -1.36 0.26 2.76
C SER A 59 -2.78 -0.14 3.17
N ASN A 60 -3.62 -0.55 2.22
CA ASN A 60 -5.00 -1.00 2.51
C ASN A 60 -5.02 -2.33 3.29
N LEU A 61 -4.12 -3.24 2.95
CA LEU A 61 -3.94 -4.49 3.71
C LEU A 61 -3.49 -4.20 5.14
N LEU A 62 -2.46 -3.38 5.33
CA LEU A 62 -1.98 -3.00 6.66
C LEU A 62 -3.07 -2.30 7.47
N GLY A 63 -3.78 -1.33 6.90
CA GLY A 63 -4.85 -0.60 7.58
C GLY A 63 -5.99 -1.49 8.06
N SER A 64 -6.30 -2.56 7.32
CA SER A 64 -7.34 -3.52 7.71
C SER A 64 -6.86 -4.64 8.64
N LEU A 65 -5.58 -5.06 8.52
CA LEU A 65 -4.99 -6.14 9.31
C LEU A 65 -4.47 -5.69 10.68
N LEU A 66 -3.92 -4.49 10.78
CA LEU A 66 -3.32 -3.98 12.03
C LEU A 66 -4.28 -4.03 13.23
N PRO A 67 -5.54 -3.56 13.14
CA PRO A 67 -6.48 -3.66 14.25
C PRO A 67 -6.75 -5.11 14.69
N ILE A 68 -6.77 -6.05 13.74
CA ILE A 68 -7.02 -7.48 14.01
C ILE A 68 -5.80 -8.12 14.68
N LEU A 69 -4.60 -7.78 14.23
CA LEU A 69 -3.38 -8.23 14.86
C LEU A 69 -3.28 -7.70 16.30
N LEU A 70 -3.57 -6.42 16.53
CA LEU A 70 -3.55 -5.85 17.88
C LEU A 70 -4.55 -6.52 18.82
N THR A 71 -5.80 -6.72 18.39
CA THR A 71 -6.79 -7.43 19.21
C THR A 71 -6.32 -8.86 19.53
N LYS A 72 -5.66 -9.55 18.60
CA LYS A 72 -5.06 -10.88 18.83
C LYS A 72 -3.94 -10.85 19.87
N PHE A 73 -3.14 -9.79 19.91
CA PHE A 73 -2.11 -9.57 20.93
C PHE A 73 -2.63 -8.94 22.23
N LYS A 74 -3.96 -8.78 22.37
CA LYS A 74 -4.60 -8.10 23.51
C LYS A 74 -4.15 -6.63 23.69
N LEU A 75 -3.69 -6.01 22.61
CA LEU A 75 -3.39 -4.59 22.54
C LEU A 75 -4.62 -3.85 22.05
N ASP A 76 -4.86 -2.66 22.60
CA ASP A 76 -5.99 -1.82 22.20
C ASP A 76 -5.75 -1.26 20.79
N PRO A 77 -6.63 -1.52 19.80
CA PRO A 77 -6.53 -0.95 18.46
C PRO A 77 -6.45 0.58 18.44
N ALA A 78 -6.99 1.26 19.45
CA ALA A 78 -6.91 2.71 19.60
C ALA A 78 -5.46 3.21 19.84
N VAL A 79 -4.54 2.32 20.21
CA VAL A 79 -3.11 2.63 20.41
C VAL A 79 -2.41 2.90 19.07
N ILE A 80 -2.91 2.36 17.96
CA ILE A 80 -2.40 2.76 16.64
C ILE A 80 -2.97 4.12 16.29
N SER A 81 -2.11 5.12 16.38
CA SER A 81 -2.38 6.43 15.80
C SER A 81 -2.19 6.38 14.28
N SER A 82 -2.94 7.21 13.56
CA SER A 82 -2.74 7.43 12.12
C SER A 82 -1.27 7.72 11.75
N PRO A 83 -0.49 8.50 12.53
CA PRO A 83 0.94 8.66 12.34
C PRO A 83 1.75 7.36 12.33
N LEU A 84 1.49 6.42 13.25
CA LEU A 84 2.23 5.16 13.30
C LEU A 84 1.96 4.28 12.07
N LEU A 85 0.72 4.26 11.60
CA LEU A 85 0.39 3.55 10.36
C LEU A 85 1.17 4.13 9.18
N THR A 86 1.21 5.46 9.06
CA THR A 86 1.92 6.12 7.96
C THR A 86 3.43 5.88 8.00
N THR A 87 4.06 5.81 9.18
CA THR A 87 5.50 5.52 9.27
C THR A 87 5.84 4.09 8.84
N VAL A 88 4.98 3.12 9.19
CA VAL A 88 5.13 1.74 8.73
C VAL A 88 4.96 1.67 7.21
N VAL A 89 3.92 2.32 6.66
CA VAL A 89 3.68 2.37 5.22
C VAL A 89 4.82 3.06 4.48
N ASP A 90 5.40 4.14 5.00
CA ASP A 90 6.55 4.83 4.39
C ASP A 90 7.79 3.94 4.39
N SER A 91 8.13 3.35 5.53
CA SER A 91 9.33 2.51 5.66
C SER A 91 9.23 1.28 4.77
N THR A 92 8.08 0.60 4.77
CA THR A 92 7.83 -0.57 3.92
C THR A 92 7.62 -0.20 2.45
N GLY A 93 7.08 0.98 2.17
CA GLY A 93 6.90 1.49 0.81
C GLY A 93 8.22 1.78 0.12
N LEU A 94 9.19 2.33 0.85
CA LEU A 94 10.58 2.47 0.37
C LEU A 94 11.21 1.12 0.04
N LEU A 95 11.00 0.10 0.88
CA LEU A 95 11.48 -1.25 0.60
C LEU A 95 10.85 -1.83 -0.68
N ILE A 96 9.54 -1.67 -0.86
CA ILE A 96 8.83 -2.09 -2.08
C ILE A 96 9.41 -1.39 -3.31
N TYR A 97 9.58 -0.06 -3.24
CA TYR A 97 10.13 0.73 -4.33
C TYR A 97 11.54 0.29 -4.70
N PHE A 98 12.45 0.20 -3.73
CA PHE A 98 13.83 -0.19 -4.00
C PHE A 98 13.95 -1.64 -4.49
N THR A 99 13.13 -2.56 -3.98
CA THR A 99 13.12 -3.94 -4.47
C THR A 99 12.67 -4.01 -5.93
N LEU A 100 11.65 -3.22 -6.32
CA LEU A 100 11.22 -3.15 -7.71
C LEU A 100 12.24 -2.43 -8.60
N ALA A 101 12.90 -1.40 -8.09
CA ALA A 101 13.96 -0.71 -8.80
C ALA A 101 15.14 -1.67 -9.05
N ASP A 102 15.59 -2.39 -8.03
CA ASP A 102 16.63 -3.40 -8.11
C ASP A 102 16.29 -4.49 -9.13
N TYR A 103 15.07 -5.02 -9.08
CA TYR A 103 14.61 -6.03 -10.02
C TYR A 103 14.56 -5.54 -11.48
N ILE A 104 14.16 -4.28 -11.72
CA ILE A 104 14.01 -3.72 -13.06
C ILE A 104 15.33 -3.20 -13.63
N PHE A 105 16.18 -2.60 -12.79
CA PHE A 105 17.47 -2.03 -13.19
C PHE A 105 18.63 -3.01 -13.06
N HIS A 106 18.44 -4.17 -12.43
CA HIS A 106 19.49 -5.15 -12.11
C HIS A 106 20.65 -4.50 -11.34
N LEU A 107 20.34 -3.81 -10.24
CA LEU A 107 21.30 -3.13 -9.38
C LEU A 107 21.98 -4.08 -8.39
#